data_AF-A0A946VEZ2-F1
#
_entry.id   AF-A0A946VEZ2-F1
#
_cell.length_a   1.000
_cell.length_b   1.000
_cell.length_c   1.000
_cell.angle_alpha   90.00
_cell.angle_beta   90.00
_cell.angle_gamma   90.00
#
_symmetry.space_group_name_H-M   'P 1'
#
loop_
_entity.id
_entity.type
_entity.pdbx_description
1 polymer ?
#
loop_
_entity_poly.entity_id
_entity_poly.type
_entity_poly.pdbx_seq_one_letter_code
_entity_poly.pdbx_strand_id
1 'polypeptide(L)'
;DGFGFVEAMEKLGVERRLMTAGEHKGLLDPFQPENVFEKKHVQSLLDGIHQQFIDVVVDGRGDKLAKDKNMFSGLFWTGEQALELGLVDGFGSASYVAREVVGVEEIQDYTFREDVFQRFAKRLGTAMVKPIIEALSYPVLR
;
A
#
# COMPACT_ATOMS: atom_id res chain seq x y z
N ASP A 1 10.74 -6.86 5.38
CA ASP A 1 10.42 -8.21 5.86
C ASP A 1 10.33 -9.21 4.74
N GLY A 2 10.86 -10.41 5.01
CA GLY A 2 10.85 -11.56 4.12
C GLY A 2 11.26 -12.82 4.90
N PHE A 3 11.06 -14.00 4.33
CA PHE A 3 11.40 -15.28 4.95
C PHE A 3 12.66 -15.85 4.30
N GLY A 4 13.52 -16.51 5.09
CA GLY A 4 14.56 -17.39 4.56
C GLY A 4 14.01 -18.81 4.37
N PHE A 5 14.27 -19.42 3.22
CA PHE A 5 13.81 -20.77 2.87
C PHE A 5 14.95 -21.79 2.74
N VAL A 6 16.18 -21.41 3.09
CA VAL A 6 17.38 -22.27 2.96
C VAL A 6 17.16 -23.66 3.59
N GLU A 7 16.75 -23.70 4.86
CA GLU A 7 16.52 -24.97 5.57
C GLU A 7 15.30 -25.75 5.05
N ALA A 8 14.28 -25.04 4.55
CA ALA A 8 13.09 -25.68 3.99
C ALA A 8 13.43 -26.38 2.68
N MET A 9 14.22 -25.74 1.82
CA MET A 9 14.69 -26.34 0.57
C MET A 9 15.56 -27.57 0.84
N GLU A 10 16.46 -27.50 1.83
CA GLU A 10 17.29 -28.65 2.21
C GLU A 10 16.44 -29.85 2.63
N LYS A 11 15.43 -29.64 3.49
CA LYS A 11 14.51 -30.71 3.94
C LYS A 11 13.66 -31.29 2.80
N LEU A 12 13.32 -30.47 1.82
CA LEU A 12 12.49 -30.87 0.67
C LEU A 12 13.32 -31.41 -0.51
N GLY A 13 14.65 -31.42 -0.40
CA GLY A 13 15.55 -31.84 -1.48
C GLY A 13 15.50 -30.90 -2.70
N VAL A 14 15.17 -29.62 -2.49
CA VAL A 14 15.10 -28.61 -3.55
C VAL A 14 16.46 -27.92 -3.68
N GLU A 15 17.00 -27.87 -4.90
CA GLU A 15 18.26 -27.20 -5.21
C GLU A 15 18.01 -25.83 -5.86
N ARG A 16 18.67 -24.80 -5.36
CA ARG A 16 18.65 -23.46 -5.97
C ARG A 16 19.81 -23.29 -6.95
N ARG A 17 19.50 -22.95 -8.21
CA ARG A 17 20.49 -22.64 -9.26
C ARG A 17 20.34 -21.19 -9.70
N LEU A 18 21.26 -20.33 -9.27
CA LEU A 18 21.30 -18.91 -9.65
C LEU A 18 22.53 -18.63 -10.49
N MET A 19 22.32 -18.01 -11.65
CA MET A 19 23.38 -17.45 -12.50
C MET A 19 23.16 -15.94 -12.61
N THR A 20 24.16 -15.14 -12.23
CA THR A 20 24.08 -13.68 -12.33
C THR A 20 25.32 -13.10 -13.00
N ALA A 21 25.14 -11.93 -13.62
CA ALA A 21 26.23 -11.17 -14.23
C ALA A 21 26.92 -10.20 -13.25
N GLY A 22 26.62 -10.25 -11.94
CA GLY A 22 27.14 -9.31 -10.96
C GLY A 22 27.09 -9.88 -9.55
N GLU A 23 28.09 -9.55 -8.74
CA GLU A 23 28.37 -10.15 -7.43
C GLU A 23 27.16 -10.07 -6.48
N HIS A 24 26.48 -8.92 -6.42
CA HIS A 24 25.33 -8.68 -5.55
C HIS A 24 23.98 -8.76 -6.27
N LYS A 25 23.89 -9.33 -7.48
CA LYS A 25 22.61 -9.46 -8.21
C LYS A 25 21.66 -10.53 -7.64
N GLY A 26 22.09 -11.24 -6.60
CA GLY A 26 21.25 -12.10 -5.76
C GLY A 26 20.85 -11.47 -4.42
N LEU A 27 21.10 -10.17 -4.24
CA LEU A 27 20.77 -9.43 -3.03
C LEU A 27 19.29 -9.60 -2.65
N LEU A 28 19.01 -9.84 -1.37
CA LEU A 28 17.67 -10.11 -0.81
C LEU A 28 17.01 -11.41 -1.32
N ASP A 29 17.75 -12.32 -1.96
CA ASP A 29 17.20 -13.61 -2.33
C ASP A 29 16.89 -14.47 -1.09
N PRO A 30 15.64 -14.91 -0.90
CA PRO A 30 15.21 -15.62 0.30
C PRO A 30 15.70 -17.08 0.36
N PHE A 31 16.29 -17.58 -0.72
CA PHE A 31 16.79 -18.94 -0.87
C PHE A 31 18.32 -19.02 -0.70
N GLN A 32 18.97 -17.91 -0.32
CA GLN A 32 20.38 -17.88 0.07
C GLN A 32 20.54 -17.60 1.58
N PRO A 33 21.65 -18.05 2.20
CA PRO A 33 22.00 -17.60 3.55
C PRO A 33 22.14 -16.09 3.61
N GLU A 34 21.82 -15.51 4.77
CA GLU A 34 21.95 -14.06 4.96
C GLU A 34 23.43 -13.62 4.84
N ASN A 35 23.68 -12.64 3.98
CA ASN A 35 25.00 -12.03 3.81
C ASN A 35 25.10 -10.75 4.65
N VAL A 36 26.04 -10.72 5.60
CA VAL A 36 26.22 -9.59 6.55
C VAL A 36 26.57 -8.28 5.85
N PHE A 37 27.41 -8.32 4.81
CA PHE A 37 27.78 -7.13 4.05
C PHE A 37 26.56 -6.53 3.34
N GLU A 38 25.83 -7.38 2.64
CA GLU A 38 24.62 -7.02 1.89
C GLU A 38 23.51 -6.50 2.80
N LYS A 39 23.29 -7.16 3.95
CA LYS A 39 22.35 -6.68 4.98
C LYS A 39 22.71 -5.28 5.46
N LYS A 40 23.99 -5.05 5.78
CA LYS A 40 24.45 -3.73 6.23
C LYS A 40 24.30 -2.68 5.14
N HIS A 41 24.57 -3.04 3.88
CA HIS A 41 24.39 -2.14 2.75
C HIS A 41 22.92 -1.72 2.61
N VAL A 42 21.99 -2.69 2.59
CA VAL A 42 20.55 -2.41 2.52
C VAL A 42 20.08 -1.60 3.72
N GLN A 43 20.53 -1.93 4.93
CA GLN A 43 20.18 -1.17 6.13
C GLN A 43 20.62 0.29 6.01
N SER A 44 21.83 0.55 5.51
CA SER A 44 22.31 1.93 5.32
C SER A 44 21.46 2.74 4.33
N LEU A 45 20.91 2.09 3.30
CA LEU A 45 19.98 2.72 2.36
C LEU A 45 18.64 3.02 3.03
N LEU A 46 18.11 2.07 3.80
CA LEU A 46 16.87 2.25 4.56
C LEU A 46 17.01 3.40 5.57
N ASP A 47 18.11 3.44 6.32
CA ASP A 47 18.40 4.51 7.28
C ASP A 47 18.49 5.87 6.57
N GLY A 48 19.17 5.93 5.42
CA GLY A 48 19.28 7.14 4.62
C GLY A 48 17.94 7.64 4.08
N ILE A 49 17.09 6.74 3.58
CA ILE A 49 15.74 7.09 3.10
C ILE A 49 14.85 7.54 4.26
N HIS A 50 14.93 6.85 5.40
CA HIS A 50 14.17 7.23 6.59
C HIS A 50 14.57 8.60 7.11
N GLN A 51 15.87 8.92 7.13
CA GLN A 51 16.34 10.25 7.51
C GLN A 51 15.85 11.33 6.55
N GLN A 52 15.88 11.09 5.23
CA GLN A 52 15.32 12.04 4.26
C GLN A 52 13.83 12.32 4.49
N PHE A 53 13.05 11.30 4.85
CA PHE A 53 11.66 11.49 5.22
C PHE A 53 11.51 12.36 6.47
N ILE A 54 12.29 12.08 7.52
CA ILE A 54 12.31 12.88 8.76
C ILE A 54 12.63 14.34 8.45
N ASP A 55 13.69 14.59 7.68
CA ASP A 55 14.15 15.94 7.36
C ASP A 55 13.06 16.74 6.64
N VAL A 56 12.39 16.14 5.63
CA VAL A 56 11.29 16.79 4.92
C VAL A 56 10.13 17.13 5.84
N VAL A 57 9.78 16.24 6.77
CA VAL A 57 8.69 16.48 7.73
C VAL A 57 9.08 17.59 8.72
N VAL A 58 10.30 17.55 9.25
CA VAL A 58 10.81 18.56 10.18
C VAL A 58 10.88 19.93 9.51
N ASP A 59 11.44 20.01 8.30
CA ASP A 59 11.52 21.26 7.54
C ASP A 59 10.14 21.81 7.19
N GLY A 60 9.19 20.93 6.83
CA GLY A 60 7.83 21.33 6.45
C GLY A 60 6.95 21.76 7.62
N ARG A 61 7.13 21.17 8.81
CA ARG A 61 6.28 21.43 9.98
C ARG A 61 6.93 22.39 10.98
N GLY A 62 8.26 22.45 11.04
CA GLY A 62 9.04 23.33 11.90
C GLY A 62 8.63 23.21 13.37
N ASP A 63 8.47 24.36 14.02
CA ASP A 63 8.14 24.48 15.44
C ASP A 63 6.74 23.94 15.82
N LYS A 64 5.93 23.54 14.84
CA LYS A 64 4.62 22.91 15.10
C LYS A 64 4.76 21.50 15.66
N LEU A 65 5.85 20.80 15.37
CA LEU A 65 6.02 19.41 15.79
C LEU A 65 6.20 19.31 17.30
N ALA A 66 5.40 18.44 17.92
CA ALA A 66 5.62 18.06 19.30
C ALA A 66 6.89 17.20 19.43
N LYS A 67 7.55 17.27 20.58
CA LYS A 67 8.65 16.35 20.91
C LYS A 67 8.08 14.99 21.27
N ASP A 68 8.07 14.08 20.32
CA ASP A 68 7.70 12.69 20.54
C ASP A 68 8.75 11.71 19.98
N LYS A 69 9.13 10.73 20.80
CA LYS A 69 10.16 9.74 20.44
C LYS A 69 9.68 8.69 19.45
N ASN A 70 8.37 8.55 19.29
CA ASN A 70 7.75 7.54 18.44
C ASN A 70 7.29 8.13 17.09
N MET A 71 7.37 9.44 16.88
CA MET A 71 6.86 10.15 15.69
C MET A 71 7.35 9.55 14.37
N PHE A 72 8.57 9.01 14.34
CA PHE A 72 9.18 8.40 13.16
C PHE A 72 9.45 6.91 13.34
N SER A 73 8.62 6.23 14.14
CA SER A 73 8.78 4.79 14.41
C SER A 73 8.05 3.88 13.41
N GLY A 74 7.21 4.45 12.54
CA GLY A 74 6.30 3.70 11.67
C GLY A 74 4.98 3.30 12.34
N LEU A 75 4.70 3.77 13.57
CA LEU A 75 3.37 3.69 14.17
C LEU A 75 2.35 4.53 13.38
N PHE A 76 1.06 4.34 13.66
CA PHE A 76 -0.01 5.12 13.06
C PHE A 76 -0.70 5.98 14.12
N TRP A 77 -1.24 7.12 13.70
CA TRP A 77 -1.92 8.08 14.56
C TRP A 77 -3.33 8.34 14.04
N THR A 78 -4.28 8.52 14.96
CA THR A 78 -5.59 9.08 14.61
C THR A 78 -5.43 10.54 14.20
N GLY A 79 -6.45 11.11 13.55
CA GLY A 79 -6.43 12.53 13.21
C GLY A 79 -6.29 13.45 14.44
N GLU A 80 -6.89 13.08 15.57
CA GLU A 80 -6.76 13.80 16.84
C GLU A 80 -5.32 13.78 17.36
N GLN A 81 -4.70 12.60 17.40
CA GLN A 81 -3.30 12.48 17.79
C GLN A 81 -2.36 13.22 16.83
N ALA A 82 -2.64 13.17 15.53
CA ALA A 82 -1.85 13.86 14.52
C ALA A 82 -1.90 15.38 14.71
N LEU A 83 -3.04 15.92 15.14
CA LEU A 83 -3.18 17.34 15.45
C LEU A 83 -2.37 17.71 16.70
N GLU A 84 -2.45 16.91 17.76
CA GLU A 84 -1.65 17.12 18.99
C GLU A 84 -0.14 17.05 18.73
N LEU A 85 0.28 16.15 17.84
CA LEU A 85 1.68 16.01 17.43
C LEU A 85 2.15 17.08 16.45
N GLY A 86 1.24 17.91 15.94
CA GLY A 86 1.54 18.93 14.94
C GLY A 86 1.82 18.37 13.55
N LEU A 87 1.42 17.13 13.26
CA LEU A 87 1.55 16.50 11.94
C LEU A 87 0.52 17.04 10.93
N VAL A 88 -0.62 17.55 11.41
CA VAL A 88 -1.65 18.21 10.59
C VAL A 88 -2.01 19.57 11.18
N ASP A 89 -2.64 20.44 10.39
CA ASP A 89 -3.05 21.77 10.83
C ASP A 89 -4.49 21.82 11.37
N GLY A 90 -5.31 20.82 11.07
CA GLY A 90 -6.70 20.76 11.49
C GLY A 90 -7.49 19.67 10.77
N PHE A 91 -8.79 19.64 11.05
CA PHE A 91 -9.73 18.72 10.41
C PHE A 91 -10.46 19.40 9.25
N GLY A 92 -10.66 18.67 8.16
CA GLY A 92 -11.40 19.18 7.01
C GLY A 92 -11.77 18.06 6.04
N SER A 93 -12.77 18.34 5.20
CA SER A 93 -13.09 17.52 4.03
C SER A 93 -12.40 18.08 2.78
N ALA A 94 -12.33 17.26 1.72
CA ALA A 94 -11.83 17.75 0.42
C ALA A 94 -12.60 18.98 -0.07
N SER A 95 -13.93 19.01 0.12
CA SER A 95 -14.77 20.17 -0.22
C SER A 95 -14.44 21.43 0.60
N TYR A 96 -14.08 21.26 1.88
CA TYR A 96 -13.65 22.38 2.72
C TYR A 96 -12.31 22.95 2.21
N VAL A 97 -11.32 22.09 1.99
CA VAL A 97 -9.99 22.52 1.51
C VAL A 97 -10.10 23.20 0.13
N ALA A 98 -10.90 22.64 -0.78
CA ALA A 98 -11.14 23.21 -2.09
C ALA A 98 -11.66 24.65 -2.01
N ARG A 99 -12.73 24.90 -1.25
CA ARG A 99 -13.36 26.22 -1.17
C ARG A 99 -12.56 27.21 -0.32
N GLU A 100 -12.14 26.79 0.87
CA GLU A 100 -11.64 27.70 1.91
C GLU A 100 -10.12 27.88 1.85
N VAL A 101 -9.37 26.90 1.34
CA VAL A 101 -7.89 26.94 1.31
C VAL A 101 -7.39 27.21 -0.10
N VAL A 102 -7.91 26.51 -1.11
CA VAL A 102 -7.46 26.63 -2.50
C VAL A 102 -8.25 27.70 -3.28
N GLY A 103 -9.51 27.94 -2.91
CA GLY A 103 -10.38 28.89 -3.59
C GLY A 103 -11.02 28.36 -4.87
N VAL A 104 -11.25 27.06 -4.97
CA VAL A 104 -11.89 26.40 -6.11
C VAL A 104 -13.27 25.84 -5.73
N GLU A 105 -14.27 26.10 -6.56
CA GLU A 105 -15.64 25.66 -6.31
C GLU A 105 -15.89 24.23 -6.82
N GLU A 106 -15.28 23.86 -7.94
CA GLU A 106 -15.50 22.58 -8.61
C GLU A 106 -14.31 21.63 -8.38
N ILE A 107 -14.60 20.43 -7.87
CA ILE A 107 -13.62 19.35 -7.71
C ILE A 107 -13.87 18.33 -8.81
N GLN A 108 -12.86 18.08 -9.65
CA GLN A 108 -12.91 17.01 -10.63
C GLN A 108 -12.68 15.66 -9.92
N ASP A 109 -13.73 14.86 -9.80
CA ASP A 109 -13.65 13.50 -9.26
C ASP A 109 -13.37 12.50 -10.40
N TYR A 110 -12.17 11.92 -10.42
CA TYR A 110 -11.76 10.89 -11.37
C TYR A 110 -12.10 9.46 -10.92
N THR A 111 -12.80 9.31 -9.79
CA THR A 111 -13.23 8.00 -9.30
C THR A 111 -14.11 7.33 -10.35
N PHE A 112 -13.69 6.14 -10.82
CA PHE A 112 -14.51 5.36 -11.73
C PHE A 112 -15.84 5.01 -11.06
N ARG A 113 -16.94 5.54 -11.61
CA ARG A 113 -18.30 5.18 -11.21
C ARG A 113 -18.96 4.49 -12.41
N GLU A 114 -19.51 3.29 -12.19
CA GLU A 114 -20.41 2.72 -13.19
C GLU A 114 -21.55 3.72 -13.41
N ASP A 115 -21.73 4.13 -14.67
CA ASP A 115 -22.79 5.07 -15.01
C ASP A 115 -24.16 4.49 -14.62
N VAL A 116 -25.13 5.37 -14.35
CA VAL A 116 -26.51 4.97 -14.02
C VAL A 116 -27.06 4.03 -15.09
N PHE A 117 -26.76 4.27 -16.36
CA PHE A 117 -27.18 3.40 -17.46
C PHE A 117 -26.50 2.03 -17.40
N GLN A 118 -25.19 1.97 -17.14
CA GLN A 118 -24.49 0.70 -16.98
C GLN A 118 -25.03 -0.10 -15.79
N ARG A 119 -25.30 0.54 -14.66
CA ARG A 119 -25.92 -0.10 -13.49
C ARG A 119 -27.31 -0.63 -13.80
N PHE A 120 -28.10 0.12 -14.55
CA PHE A 120 -29.42 -0.31 -15.02
C PHE A 120 -29.31 -1.52 -15.96
N ALA A 121 -28.50 -1.42 -17.01
CA ALA A 121 -28.29 -2.48 -18.00
C ALA A 121 -27.78 -3.78 -17.35
N LYS A 122 -26.85 -3.66 -16.38
CA LYS A 122 -26.33 -4.78 -15.59
C LYS A 122 -27.41 -5.45 -14.76
N ARG A 123 -28.27 -4.67 -14.08
CA ARG A 123 -29.42 -5.21 -13.32
C ARG A 123 -30.42 -5.90 -14.24
N LEU A 124 -30.76 -5.30 -15.38
CA LEU A 124 -31.66 -5.89 -16.36
C LEU A 124 -31.09 -7.19 -16.94
N GLY A 125 -29.83 -7.18 -17.37
CA GLY A 125 -29.13 -8.35 -17.89
C GLY A 125 -29.07 -9.48 -16.86
N THR A 126 -28.76 -9.17 -15.60
CA THR A 126 -28.75 -10.16 -14.51
C THR A 126 -30.15 -10.75 -14.26
N ALA A 127 -31.20 -9.91 -14.29
CA ALA A 127 -32.58 -10.35 -14.12
C ALA A 127 -33.07 -11.26 -15.25
N MET A 128 -32.57 -11.08 -16.48
CA MET A 128 -32.90 -11.96 -17.61
C MET A 128 -32.09 -13.26 -17.62
N VAL A 129 -30.81 -13.21 -17.22
CA VAL A 129 -29.92 -14.39 -17.20
C VAL A 129 -30.30 -15.37 -16.08
N LYS A 130 -30.70 -14.87 -14.91
CA LYS A 130 -31.03 -15.71 -13.75
C LYS A 130 -32.10 -16.78 -14.03
N PRO A 131 -33.30 -16.47 -14.57
CA PRO A 131 -34.30 -17.47 -14.87
C PRO A 131 -33.89 -18.41 -16.02
N ILE A 132 -33.07 -17.95 -16.97
CA ILE A 132 -32.53 -18.79 -18.05
C ILE A 132 -31.55 -19.83 -17.51
N ILE A 133 -30.64 -19.42 -16.63
CA ILE A 133 -29.72 -20.33 -15.95
C ILE A 133 -30.53 -21.31 -15.10
N GLU A 134 -31.49 -20.85 -14.30
CA GLU A 134 -32.36 -21.74 -13.51
C GLU A 134 -33.09 -22.76 -14.39
N ALA A 135 -33.68 -22.35 -15.53
CA ALA A 135 -34.33 -23.25 -16.47
C ALA A 135 -33.39 -24.27 -17.12
N LEU A 136 -32.15 -23.89 -17.42
CA LEU A 136 -31.13 -24.78 -17.98
C LEU A 136 -30.44 -25.67 -16.92
N SER A 137 -30.51 -25.28 -15.64
CA SER A 137 -29.92 -26.00 -14.51
C SER A 137 -30.82 -27.13 -13.99
N TYR A 138 -32.10 -27.15 -14.38
CA TYR A 138 -32.95 -28.30 -14.10
C TYR A 138 -32.52 -29.49 -14.97
N PRO A 139 -32.06 -30.60 -14.38
CA PRO A 139 -31.82 -31.80 -15.17
C PRO A 139 -33.18 -32.29 -15.66
N VAL A 140 -33.38 -32.28 -16.97
CA VAL A 140 -34.50 -32.98 -17.62
C VAL A 140 -34.32 -34.47 -17.35
N LEU A 141 -34.84 -34.94 -16.21
CA LEU A 141 -35.02 -36.35 -15.91
C LEU A 141 -36.41 -36.77 -16.39
N ARG A 142 -36.38 -37.74 -17.32
CA ARG A 142 -37.41 -38.72 -17.73
C ARG A 142 -38.85 -38.50 -17.29
#